data_AF-D1YGF6-F1
#
_entry.id   AF-D1YGF6-F1
#
_cell.length_a   1.000
_cell.length_b   1.000
_cell.length_c   1.000
_cell.angle_alpha   90.00
_cell.angle_beta   90.00
_cell.angle_gamma   90.00
#
_symmetry.space_group_name_H-M   'P 1'
#
loop_
_entity.id
_entity.type
_entity.pdbx_description
1 polymer ?
#
loop_
_entity_poly.entity_id
_entity_poly.type
_entity_poly.pdbx_seq_one_letter_code
_entity_poly.pdbx_strand_id
1 'polypeptide(L)' 'MQNVNEAPTFIHQFDQDEQIISTKDLSVFYGGSIQKLFGASLQFKKKRLLP' A
#
# COMPACT_ATOMS: atom_id res chain seq x y z
N MET A 1 10.56 -27.89 -10.68
CA MET A 1 9.37 -27.15 -11.14
C MET A 1 9.44 -25.75 -10.55
N GLN A 2 9.94 -24.77 -11.30
CA GLN A 2 9.92 -23.37 -10.89
C GLN A 2 8.57 -22.78 -11.30
N ASN A 3 7.84 -22.24 -10.33
CA ASN A 3 6.51 -21.66 -10.52
C ASN A 3 6.68 -20.28 -11.21
N VAL A 4 6.17 -20.13 -12.44
CA VAL A 4 6.52 -19.02 -13.37
C VAL A 4 5.67 -17.76 -13.13
N ASN A 5 4.99 -17.58 -11.99
CA ASN A 5 4.01 -16.49 -11.82
C ASN A 5 4.02 -15.78 -10.46
N GLU A 6 5.18 -15.64 -9.82
CA GLU A 6 5.31 -14.69 -8.71
C GLU A 6 6.14 -13.50 -9.20
N ALA A 7 5.44 -12.50 -9.74
CA ALA A 7 6.05 -11.19 -9.94
C ALA A 7 6.60 -10.74 -8.58
N PRO A 8 7.89 -10.39 -8.47
CA PRO A 8 8.46 -10.01 -7.20
C PRO A 8 7.69 -8.80 -6.69
N THR A 9 7.01 -8.99 -5.55
CA THR A 9 6.18 -7.96 -4.94
C THR A 9 7.11 -6.96 -4.26
N PHE A 10 7.82 -6.17 -5.04
CA PHE A 10 8.57 -5.04 -4.51
C PHE A 10 7.56 -3.98 -4.11
N ILE A 11 7.04 -4.09 -2.88
CA ILE A 11 6.32 -3.00 -2.24
C ILE A 11 7.37 -1.93 -1.97
N HIS A 12 7.46 -0.95 -2.88
CA HIS A 12 8.30 0.22 -2.64
C HIS A 12 7.76 0.95 -1.41
N GLN A 13 8.58 1.04 -0.37
CA GLN A 13 8.27 1.79 0.84
C GLN A 13 9.09 3.08 0.80
N PHE A 14 8.41 4.22 0.89
CA PHE A 14 9.07 5.50 1.05
C PHE A 14 9.58 5.64 2.49
N ASP A 15 10.63 6.42 2.70
CA ASP A 15 11.02 6.83 4.05
C ASP A 15 9.91 7.69 4.68
N GLN A 16 9.80 7.67 6.01
CA GLN A 16 8.70 8.31 6.72
C GLN A 16 8.61 9.82 6.46
N ASP A 17 9.74 10.48 6.25
CA ASP A 17 9.85 11.90 5.92
C ASP A 17 9.44 12.21 4.47
N GLU A 18 9.48 11.23 3.56
CA GLU A 18 9.00 11.35 2.19
C GLU A 18 7.48 11.12 2.04
N GLN A 19 6.85 10.44 3.01
CA GLN A 19 5.42 10.11 2.97
C GLN A 19 4.55 11.31 3.35
N ILE A 20 3.49 11.57 2.58
CA ILE A 20 2.45 12.55 2.95
C ILE A 20 1.29 11.89 3.71
N ILE A 21 0.90 10.69 3.29
CA ILE A 21 -0.06 9.82 3.98
C ILE A 21 0.29 8.38 3.68
N SER A 22 0.12 7.51 4.66
CA SER A 22 0.24 6.07 4.50
C SER A 22 -0.84 5.33 5.29
N THR A 23 -1.24 4.18 4.77
CA THR A 23 -2.19 3.28 5.42
C THR A 23 -1.52 1.95 5.73
N LYS A 24 -2.01 1.30 6.78
CA LYS A 24 -1.71 -0.10 7.11
C LYS A 24 -3.03 -0.85 7.18
N ASP A 25 -3.02 -2.10 6.74
CA ASP A 25 -4.14 -3.04 6.89
C ASP A 25 -5.47 -2.52 6.32
N LEU A 26 -5.48 -2.31 5.00
CA LEU A 26 -6.68 -1.84 4.30
C LEU A 26 -7.83 -2.84 4.41
N SER A 27 -9.04 -2.31 4.64
CA SER A 27 -10.26 -3.12 4.73
C SER A 27 -11.37 -2.56 3.86
N VAL A 28 -12.24 -3.45 3.39
CA VAL A 28 -13.50 -3.06 2.74
C VAL A 28 -14.62 -3.21 3.75
N PHE A 29 -15.28 -2.10 4.06
CA PHE A 29 -16.45 -2.05 4.94
C PHE A 29 -17.70 -1.80 4.09
N TYR A 30 -18.69 -2.68 4.21
CA TYR A 30 -19.96 -2.56 3.51
C TYR A 30 -21.06 -3.25 4.31
N GLY A 31 -22.26 -2.68 4.32
CA GLY A 31 -23.43 -3.28 5.00
C GLY A 31 -23.31 -3.38 6.52
N GLY A 32 -22.51 -2.54 7.16
CA GLY A 32 -22.34 -2.52 8.62
C GLY A 32 -21.27 -3.47 9.16
N SER A 33 -20.54 -4.19 8.29
CA SER A 33 -19.46 -5.09 8.70
C SER A 33 -18.25 -5.03 7.76
N ILE A 34 -17.10 -5.49 8.28
CA ILE A 34 -15.87 -5.65 7.50
C ILE A 34 -16.03 -6.90 6.63
N GLN A 35 -15.91 -6.72 5.32
CA GLN A 35 -16.05 -7.79 4.33
C GLN A 35 -14.73 -8.50 4.06
N LYS A 36 -13.63 -7.73 4.02
CA LYS A 36 -12.30 -8.26 3.70
C LYS A 36 -11.20 -7.38 4.24
N LEU A 37 -10.16 -8.03 4.77
CA LEU A 37 -8.89 -7.43 5.12
C LEU A 37 -7.87 -7.75 4.03
N PHE A 38 -7.08 -6.76 3.66
CA PHE A 38 -5.97 -6.89 2.72
C PHE A 38 -4.67 -6.66 3.48
N GLY A 39 -3.71 -7.57 3.33
CA GLY A 39 -2.32 -7.36 3.74
C GLY A 39 -1.62 -6.38 2.80
N ALA A 40 -2.21 -5.22 2.58
CA ALA A 40 -1.75 -4.20 1.65
C ALA A 40 -1.74 -2.83 2.32
N SER A 41 -0.75 -2.03 1.94
CA SER A 41 -0.57 -0.64 2.38
C SER A 41 -0.53 0.27 1.17
N LEU A 42 -1.18 1.44 1.26
CA LEU A 42 -1.01 2.52 0.29
C LEU A 42 -0.11 3.58 0.90
N GLN A 43 0.88 4.04 0.13
CA GLN A 43 1.74 5.14 0.52
C GLN A 43 1.73 6.20 -0.57
N PHE A 44 1.65 7.47 -0.17
CA PHE A 44 1.69 8.60 -1.08
C PHE A 44 2.94 9.43 -0.78
N LYS A 45 3.73 9.75 -1.80
CA LYS A 45 4.93 10.58 -1.66
C LYS A 45 4.57 12.06 -1.67
N LYS A 46 5.25 12.86 -0.84
CA LYS A 46 5.17 14.32 -0.90
C LYS A 46 5.58 14.79 -2.29
N LYS A 47 4.72 15.57 -2.94
CA LYS A 47 5.09 16.26 -4.18
C LYS A 47 6.09 17.36 -3.81
N ARG A 48 7.35 17.18 -4.22
CA ARG A 48 8.34 18.26 -4.17
C ARG A 48 7.92 19.31 -5.21
N LEU A 49 7.29 20.39 -4.76
CA LEU A 49 7.13 21.59 -5.59
C LEU A 49 8.52 22.23 -5.63
N LEU A 50 9.22 22.08 -6.76
CA LEU A 50 10.45 22.83 -7.00
C LEU A 50 10.13 24.33 -7.05
N PRO A 51 10.98 25.21 -6.49
CA PRO A 51 10.83 26.66 -6.58
C PRO A 51 10.99 27.17 -8.02
#